data_AF-A0A6A6N3I4-F1
#
_entry.id   AF-A0A6A6N3I4-F1
#
_cell.length_a   1.000
_cell.length_b   1.000
_cell.length_c   1.000
_cell.angle_alpha   90.00
_cell.angle_beta   90.00
_cell.angle_gamma   90.00
#
_symmetry.space_group_name_H-M   'P 1'
#
loop_
_entity.id
_entity.type
_entity.pdbx_description
1 polymer ?
#
loop_
_entity_poly.entity_id
_entity_poly.type
_entity_poly.pdbx_seq_one_letter_code
_entity_poly.pdbx_strand_id
1 'polypeptide(L)'
;MADRAGKGRKEDVVTREYTINLHKRLHGCTFKKKAPKAIKEIRKFAQKAMGTTDVRVDVKLNKHVWSRGIRSVPRRVRVRIARKRNDEEDAKEEFYSLVTVTEIPPEGFKGLGTKEAKDRISQIEYIFCSQLYSNFQMKSKSLQKLYLEAKKEAEDSWKEKEKNLQLQNERLLLEKQELLEENRCLKLEKEKSLGELDDKTDSLVLKERILQVRIDELEQEVRKKSKEVDEGMELHNRLLHWSKRNQL
;
A
#
# COMPACT_ATOMS: atom_id res chain seq x y z
N MET A 1 31.22 28.02 38.26
CA MET A 1 30.58 28.64 37.08
C MET A 1 29.19 28.02 36.98
N ALA A 2 28.12 28.81 37.10
CA ALA A 2 26.77 28.28 37.25
C ALA A 2 26.19 27.82 35.89
N ASP A 3 25.88 26.53 35.80
CA ASP A 3 25.12 25.93 34.71
C ASP A 3 23.74 26.60 34.59
N ARG A 4 23.49 27.27 33.47
CA ARG A 4 22.16 27.78 33.14
C ARG A 4 21.31 26.60 32.69
N ALA A 5 20.40 26.20 33.58
CA ALA A 5 19.33 25.25 33.35
C ALA A 5 18.70 25.38 31.94
N GLY A 6 18.60 24.24 31.26
CA GLY A 6 18.05 24.11 29.92
C GLY A 6 16.71 24.81 29.78
N LYS A 7 16.62 25.67 28.77
CA LYS A 7 15.41 26.43 28.46
C LYS A 7 14.35 25.44 27.95
N GLY A 8 13.29 25.25 28.74
CA GLY A 8 12.20 24.31 28.46
C GLY A 8 11.69 24.35 27.01
N ARG A 9 11.22 23.20 26.54
CA ARG A 9 10.70 22.93 25.19
C ARG A 9 9.85 24.10 24.68
N LYS A 10 10.26 24.66 23.55
CA LYS A 10 9.53 25.69 22.82
C LYS A 10 8.63 25.07 21.75
N GLU A 11 7.97 23.95 22.03
CA GLU A 11 7.22 23.19 21.01
C GLU A 11 5.83 23.79 20.67
N ASP A 12 5.28 24.70 21.49
CA ASP A 12 3.87 25.07 21.35
C ASP A 12 3.57 26.17 20.32
N VAL A 13 2.52 26.00 19.51
CA VAL A 13 1.90 27.10 18.76
C VAL A 13 1.35 28.09 19.78
N VAL A 14 1.81 29.34 19.73
CA VAL A 14 1.48 30.35 20.75
C VAL A 14 1.12 31.67 20.08
N THR A 15 0.05 32.29 20.57
CA THR A 15 -0.35 33.63 20.15
C THR A 15 -0.38 34.57 21.36
N ARG A 16 0.34 35.68 21.27
CA ARG A 16 0.44 36.67 22.36
C ARG A 16 0.27 38.08 21.83
N GLU A 17 -0.39 38.91 22.61
CA GLU A 17 -0.53 40.33 22.36
C GLU A 17 0.42 41.15 23.22
N TYR A 18 1.15 42.03 22.55
CA TYR A 18 2.16 42.87 23.15
C TYR A 18 1.92 44.34 22.83
N THR A 19 2.32 45.21 23.73
CA THR A 19 2.42 46.65 23.45
C THR A 19 3.88 47.03 23.26
N ILE A 20 4.28 47.37 22.04
CA ILE A 20 5.64 47.78 21.73
C ILE A 20 5.76 49.29 21.90
N ASN A 21 6.68 49.74 22.78
CA ASN A 21 7.03 51.14 22.90
C ASN A 21 8.07 51.53 21.83
N LEU A 22 7.59 52.07 20.72
CA LEU A 22 8.44 52.52 19.62
C LEU A 22 9.15 53.83 19.94
N HIS A 23 8.56 54.71 20.76
CA HIS A 23 9.18 55.97 21.15
C HIS A 23 10.56 55.76 21.81
N LYS A 24 10.66 54.81 22.76
CA LYS A 24 11.94 54.48 23.41
C LYS A 24 12.94 53.84 22.44
N ARG A 25 12.47 52.95 21.55
CA ARG A 25 13.33 52.22 20.59
C ARG A 25 13.84 53.09 19.44
N LEU A 26 13.11 54.15 19.12
CA LEU A 26 13.42 55.10 18.05
C LEU A 26 14.04 56.40 18.58
N HIS A 27 14.42 56.44 19.86
CA HIS A 27 15.11 57.59 20.43
C HIS A 27 16.44 57.84 19.71
N GLY A 28 16.74 59.10 19.40
CA GLY A 28 17.97 59.50 18.71
C GLY A 28 18.10 59.03 17.25
N CYS A 29 17.04 58.52 16.61
CA CYS A 29 17.11 58.14 15.19
C CYS A 29 16.85 59.33 14.25
N THR A 30 17.55 59.36 13.11
CA THR A 30 17.31 60.33 12.04
C THR A 30 15.90 60.20 11.49
N PHE A 31 15.24 61.32 11.21
CA PHE A 31 13.83 61.34 10.75
C PHE A 31 13.59 60.49 9.50
N LYS A 32 14.49 60.52 8.52
CA LYS A 32 14.39 59.73 7.28
C LYS A 32 14.50 58.22 7.49
N LYS A 33 14.94 57.76 8.68
CA LYS A 33 15.12 56.33 8.98
C LYS A 33 14.12 55.83 10.03
N LYS A 34 13.20 56.68 10.52
CA LYS A 34 12.39 56.39 11.70
C LYS A 34 11.35 55.29 11.47
N ALA A 35 10.52 55.38 10.42
CA ALA A 35 9.59 54.30 10.06
C ALA A 35 10.28 52.99 9.64
N PRO A 36 11.31 52.99 8.77
CA PRO A 36 12.06 51.78 8.46
C PRO A 36 12.70 51.13 9.70
N LYS A 37 13.28 51.94 10.61
CA LYS A 37 13.85 51.44 11.87
C LYS A 37 12.77 50.89 12.80
N ALA A 38 11.56 51.45 12.78
CA ALA A 38 10.43 50.95 13.57
C ALA A 38 10.05 49.52 13.18
N ILE A 39 9.95 49.23 11.87
CA ILE A 39 9.65 47.89 11.38
C ILE A 39 10.77 46.90 11.77
N LYS A 40 12.04 47.30 11.66
CA LYS A 40 13.18 46.47 12.10
C LYS A 40 13.12 46.18 13.60
N GLU A 41 12.76 47.17 14.42
CA GLU A 41 12.61 47.01 15.86
C GLU A 41 11.42 46.12 16.25
N ILE A 42 10.31 46.18 15.49
CA ILE A 42 9.19 45.26 15.66
C ILE A 42 9.63 43.83 15.33
N ARG A 43 10.36 43.64 14.22
CA ARG A 43 10.89 42.32 13.83
C ARG A 43 11.82 41.75 14.89
N LYS A 44 12.76 42.56 15.39
CA LYS A 44 13.69 42.19 16.46
C LYS A 44 12.96 41.85 17.77
N PHE A 45 11.87 42.57 18.08
CA PHE A 45 11.05 42.26 19.24
C PHE A 45 10.34 40.90 19.10
N ALA A 46 9.73 40.63 17.95
CA ALA A 46 9.06 39.37 17.67
C ALA A 46 10.04 38.18 17.71
N GLN A 47 11.21 38.31 17.08
CA GLN A 47 12.28 37.31 17.13
C GLN A 47 12.71 37.00 18.56
N LYS A 48 12.87 38.02 19.42
CA LYS A 48 13.23 37.82 20.83
C LYS A 48 12.10 37.19 21.66
N ALA A 49 10.85 37.59 21.41
CA ALA A 49 9.68 37.16 22.18
C ALA A 49 9.25 35.73 21.86
N MET A 50 9.25 35.36 20.58
CA MET A 50 8.80 34.04 20.10
C MET A 50 9.95 33.07 19.87
N GLY A 51 11.18 33.58 19.67
CA GLY A 51 12.36 32.75 19.45
C GLY A 51 12.44 32.09 18.08
N THR A 52 11.78 32.65 17.05
CA THR A 52 11.88 32.23 15.64
C THR A 52 12.79 33.20 14.87
N THR A 53 13.53 32.74 13.85
CA THR A 53 14.30 33.67 13.01
C THR A 53 13.49 34.19 11.83
N ASP A 54 12.59 33.36 11.26
CA ASP A 54 11.58 33.84 10.31
C ASP A 54 10.48 34.66 11.04
N VAL A 55 10.35 35.92 10.64
CA VAL A 55 9.37 36.87 11.16
C VAL A 55 8.73 37.62 10.00
N ARG A 56 7.46 37.31 9.76
CA ARG A 56 6.61 37.88 8.70
C ARG A 56 5.76 39.00 9.30
N VAL A 57 5.89 40.21 8.76
CA VAL A 57 5.15 41.40 9.20
C VAL A 57 3.95 41.61 8.28
N ASP A 58 2.75 41.63 8.85
CA ASP A 58 1.52 41.82 8.08
C ASP A 58 1.44 43.20 7.41
N VAL A 59 0.77 43.25 6.26
CA VAL A 59 0.60 44.46 5.46
C VAL A 59 -0.17 45.53 6.24
N LYS A 60 -1.18 45.15 7.05
CA LYS A 60 -1.95 46.12 7.84
C LYS A 60 -1.10 46.77 8.93
N LEU A 61 -0.22 46.00 9.57
CA LEU A 61 0.74 46.53 10.54
C LEU A 61 1.73 47.48 9.87
N ASN A 62 2.24 47.14 8.68
CA ASN A 62 3.10 48.04 7.93
C ASN A 62 2.37 49.36 7.60
N LYS A 63 1.14 49.29 7.06
CA LYS A 63 0.32 50.49 6.81
C LYS A 63 0.10 51.33 8.08
N HIS A 64 -0.16 50.70 9.23
CA HIS A 64 -0.35 51.41 10.50
C HIS A 64 0.91 52.16 10.94
N VAL A 65 2.09 51.54 10.83
CA VAL A 65 3.38 52.16 11.17
C VAL A 65 3.71 53.34 10.25
N TRP A 66 3.35 53.23 8.97
CA TRP A 66 3.59 54.25 7.95
C TRP A 66 2.48 55.28 7.78
N SER A 67 1.36 55.16 8.51
CA SER A 67 0.16 55.99 8.36
C SER A 67 0.39 57.50 8.47
N ARG A 68 1.37 57.93 9.27
CA ARG A 68 1.74 59.34 9.49
C ARG A 68 3.05 59.73 8.80
N GLY A 69 3.46 58.95 7.80
CA GLY A 69 4.69 59.14 7.05
C GLY A 69 5.97 58.74 7.81
N ILE A 70 7.12 58.99 7.17
CA ILE A 70 8.41 58.45 7.60
C ILE A 70 8.92 58.97 8.95
N ARG A 71 8.58 60.23 9.30
CA ARG A 71 9.05 60.94 10.50
C ARG A 71 8.21 60.66 11.75
N SER A 72 6.92 60.42 11.58
CA SER A 72 5.93 60.48 12.68
C SER A 72 5.33 59.12 13.01
N VAL A 73 6.19 58.14 13.31
CA VAL A 73 5.76 56.79 13.70
C VAL A 73 4.92 56.83 15.00
N PRO A 74 3.87 56.00 15.13
CA PRO A 74 3.12 55.86 16.39
C PRO A 74 4.04 55.60 17.59
N ARG A 75 3.77 56.27 18.72
CA ARG A 75 4.63 56.14 19.93
C ARG A 75 4.59 54.73 20.52
N ARG A 76 3.43 54.08 20.49
CA ARG A 76 3.20 52.70 20.93
C ARG A 76 2.32 52.01 19.89
N VAL A 77 2.55 50.71 19.69
CA VAL A 77 1.73 49.88 18.80
C VAL A 77 1.35 48.61 19.55
N ARG A 78 0.07 48.24 19.51
CA ARG A 78 -0.43 46.95 20.00
C ARG A 78 -0.34 45.95 18.85
N VAL A 79 0.40 44.88 19.07
CA VAL A 79 0.61 43.83 18.07
C VAL A 79 0.23 42.48 18.64
N ARG A 80 -0.33 41.63 17.79
CA ARG A 80 -0.52 40.21 18.05
C ARG A 80 0.55 39.46 17.27
N ILE A 81 1.34 38.68 17.99
CA ILE A 81 2.37 37.82 17.40
C ILE A 81 1.91 36.38 17.56
N ALA A 82 1.71 35.71 16.44
CA ALA A 82 1.37 34.30 16.38
C ALA A 82 2.58 33.51 15.86
N ARG A 83 3.08 32.56 16.64
CA ARG A 83 4.06 31.59 16.18
C ARG A 83 3.31 30.41 15.59
N LYS A 84 3.49 30.16 14.29
CA LYS A 84 2.82 29.11 13.52
C LYS A 84 3.85 28.11 12.99
N ARG A 85 3.41 26.87 12.75
CA ARG A 85 4.20 25.89 12.01
C ARG A 85 4.25 26.28 10.54
N ASN A 86 5.38 25.99 9.90
CA ASN A 86 5.57 26.19 8.48
C ASN A 86 5.13 24.92 7.74
N ASP A 87 4.27 25.07 6.74
CA ASP A 87 3.68 23.95 5.99
C ASP A 87 4.47 23.65 4.69
N GLU A 88 5.47 24.47 4.36
CA GLU A 88 6.32 24.31 3.17
C GLU A 88 7.40 23.23 3.43
N GLU A 89 7.49 22.22 2.56
CA GLU A 89 8.40 21.07 2.71
C GLU A 89 9.89 21.47 2.66
N ASP A 90 10.24 22.52 1.90
CA ASP A 90 11.62 23.05 1.77
C ASP A 90 11.97 24.15 2.79
N ALA A 91 11.16 24.32 3.83
CA ALA A 91 11.36 25.38 4.83
C ALA A 91 12.63 25.16 5.67
N LYS A 92 13.48 26.20 5.75
CA LYS A 92 14.68 26.21 6.62
C LYS A 92 14.37 26.13 8.12
N GLU A 93 13.18 26.58 8.54
CA GLU A 93 12.75 26.56 9.94
C GLU A 93 11.33 26.00 10.05
N GLU A 94 11.09 25.20 11.09
CA GLU A 94 9.79 24.59 11.41
C GLU A 94 8.73 25.63 11.81
N PHE A 95 9.14 26.76 12.39
CA PHE A 95 8.22 27.78 12.90
C PHE A 95 8.53 29.16 12.33
N TYR A 96 7.48 29.90 11.99
CA TYR A 96 7.57 31.31 11.67
C TYR A 96 6.68 32.14 12.61
N SER A 97 7.05 33.40 12.82
CA SER A 97 6.22 34.35 13.57
C SER A 97 5.50 35.30 12.63
N LEU A 98 4.16 35.33 12.68
CA LEU A 98 3.33 36.31 12.00
C LEU A 98 2.96 37.44 12.96
N VAL A 99 3.31 38.68 12.58
CA VAL A 99 3.03 39.88 13.37
C VAL A 99 1.88 40.66 12.72
N THR A 100 0.78 40.78 13.45
CA THR A 100 -0.42 41.53 13.03
C THR A 100 -0.67 42.71 13.96
N VAL A 101 -1.37 43.74 13.46
CA VAL A 101 -1.84 44.85 14.29
C VAL A 101 -3.10 44.41 15.04
N THR A 102 -3.19 44.76 16.33
CA THR A 102 -4.39 44.51 17.14
C THR A 102 -5.09 45.82 17.43
N GLU A 103 -6.41 45.78 17.48
CA GLU A 103 -7.22 46.90 17.93
C GLU A 103 -6.89 47.26 19.38
N ILE A 104 -6.83 48.56 19.64
CA ILE A 104 -6.57 49.10 20.98
C ILE A 104 -7.93 49.31 21.62
N PRO A 105 -8.18 48.79 22.84
CA PRO A 105 -9.41 49.07 23.56
C PRO A 105 -9.68 50.58 23.69
N PRO A 106 -10.95 51.03 23.82
CA PRO A 106 -11.29 52.44 23.96
C PRO A 106 -10.62 53.10 25.19
N GLU A 107 -10.26 52.31 26.19
CA GLU A 107 -9.50 52.70 27.40
C GLU A 107 -8.03 53.11 27.11
N GLY A 108 -7.56 52.96 25.87
CA GLY A 108 -6.22 53.35 25.44
C GLY A 108 -5.16 52.29 25.73
N PHE A 109 -3.94 52.69 26.09
CA PHE A 109 -2.80 51.78 26.34
C PHE A 109 -2.49 51.55 27.83
N LYS A 110 -3.24 52.18 28.74
CA LYS A 110 -3.01 52.09 30.19
C LYS A 110 -3.43 50.70 30.68
N GLY A 111 -2.62 50.04 31.50
CA GLY A 111 -2.90 48.68 32.01
C GLY A 111 -2.78 47.53 30.98
N LEU A 112 -2.49 47.82 29.70
CA LEU A 112 -2.31 46.78 28.67
C LEU A 112 -0.92 46.16 28.70
N GLY A 113 -0.76 45.16 29.59
CA GLY A 113 0.37 44.25 29.64
C GLY A 113 0.37 43.21 28.51
N THR A 114 1.33 42.29 28.56
CA THR A 114 1.35 41.12 27.68
C THR A 114 0.14 40.25 28.00
N LYS A 115 -0.66 39.90 26.99
CA LYS A 115 -1.79 38.98 27.15
C LYS A 115 -1.56 37.78 26.24
N GLU A 116 -1.78 36.59 26.75
CA GLU A 116 -1.92 35.42 25.89
C GLU A 116 -3.26 35.52 25.17
N ALA A 117 -3.21 35.58 23.84
CA ALA A 117 -4.41 35.64 23.02
C ALA A 117 -4.74 34.22 22.62
N LYS A 118 -5.79 33.67 23.22
CA LYS A 118 -6.37 32.40 22.76
C LYS A 118 -6.92 32.62 21.36
N ASP A 119 -6.63 31.68 20.46
CA ASP A 119 -7.16 31.77 19.11
C ASP A 119 -8.69 31.69 19.15
N ARG A 120 -9.38 32.32 18.20
CA ARG A 120 -10.85 32.29 18.16
C ARG A 120 -11.36 30.84 18.09
N ILE A 121 -10.60 29.98 17.39
CA ILE A 121 -10.84 28.54 17.31
C ILE A 121 -10.74 27.90 18.70
N SER A 122 -9.66 28.13 19.44
CA SER A 122 -9.49 27.60 20.80
C SER A 122 -10.52 28.15 21.80
N GLN A 123 -11.01 29.37 21.59
CA GLN A 123 -12.05 29.96 22.42
C GLN A 123 -13.43 29.40 22.08
N ILE A 124 -13.71 29.12 20.79
CA ILE A 124 -14.90 28.38 20.35
C ILE A 124 -14.86 26.97 20.92
N GLU A 125 -13.74 26.25 20.82
CA GLU A 125 -13.54 24.92 21.43
C GLU A 125 -13.80 24.96 22.94
N TYR A 126 -13.27 25.97 23.65
CA TYR A 126 -13.48 26.11 25.09
C TYR A 126 -14.94 26.41 25.47
N ILE A 127 -15.63 27.26 24.71
CA ILE A 127 -17.05 27.59 24.92
C ILE A 127 -17.93 26.38 24.59
N PHE A 128 -17.65 25.69 23.49
CA PHE A 128 -18.32 24.48 23.08
C PHE A 128 -18.19 23.37 24.15
N CYS A 129 -16.99 23.18 24.68
CA CYS A 129 -16.69 22.21 25.74
C CYS A 129 -17.23 22.58 27.13
N SER A 130 -17.60 23.83 27.40
CA SER A 130 -18.11 24.26 28.71
C SER A 130 -19.62 24.46 28.77
N GLN A 131 -20.25 24.93 27.68
CA GLN A 131 -21.67 25.30 27.68
C GLN A 131 -22.60 24.21 27.13
N LEU A 132 -22.10 23.31 26.26
CA LEU A 132 -22.93 22.28 25.61
C LEU A 132 -22.62 20.84 26.10
N TYR A 133 -21.56 20.64 26.88
CA TYR A 133 -21.00 19.31 27.12
C TYR A 133 -21.59 18.51 28.28
N SER A 134 -22.42 19.07 29.18
CA SER A 134 -23.06 18.26 30.23
C SER A 134 -24.13 17.31 29.68
N ASN A 135 -24.95 17.78 28.72
CA ASN A 135 -25.98 16.95 28.06
C ASN A 135 -25.45 16.16 26.87
N PHE A 136 -24.44 16.68 26.15
CA PHE A 136 -23.84 15.98 25.02
C PHE A 136 -22.89 14.87 25.46
N GLN A 137 -22.20 14.98 26.60
CA GLN A 137 -21.30 13.92 27.09
C GLN A 137 -22.05 12.64 27.52
N MET A 138 -23.27 12.74 28.05
CA MET A 138 -24.11 11.59 28.36
C MET A 138 -24.59 10.87 27.09
N LYS A 139 -25.13 11.61 26.11
CA LYS A 139 -25.53 11.06 24.81
C LYS A 139 -24.32 10.55 24.02
N SER A 140 -23.22 11.28 24.00
CA SER A 140 -21.96 10.90 23.34
C SER A 140 -21.33 9.66 23.96
N LYS A 141 -21.39 9.44 25.28
CA LYS A 141 -20.89 8.20 25.89
C LYS A 141 -21.77 7.00 25.50
N SER A 142 -23.08 7.17 25.47
CA SER A 142 -23.99 6.11 25.00
C SER A 142 -23.81 5.80 23.51
N LEU A 143 -23.63 6.84 22.68
CA LEU A 143 -23.43 6.71 21.24
C LEU A 143 -22.04 6.14 20.93
N GLN A 144 -21.01 6.55 21.67
CA GLN A 144 -19.67 5.97 21.56
C GLN A 144 -19.67 4.49 21.97
N LYS A 145 -20.38 4.12 23.04
CA LYS A 145 -20.55 2.72 23.42
C LYS A 145 -21.23 1.93 22.31
N LEU A 146 -22.30 2.46 21.73
CA LEU A 146 -23.06 1.82 20.65
C LEU A 146 -22.24 1.69 19.35
N TYR A 147 -21.45 2.71 19.00
CA TYR A 147 -20.50 2.65 17.88
C TYR A 147 -19.35 1.67 18.13
N LEU A 148 -18.80 1.62 19.35
CA LEU A 148 -17.74 0.70 19.71
C LEU A 148 -18.24 -0.75 19.66
N GLU A 149 -19.46 -0.98 20.15
CA GLU A 149 -20.12 -2.29 20.17
C GLU A 149 -20.47 -2.74 18.75
N ALA A 150 -21.10 -1.89 17.93
CA ALA A 150 -21.35 -2.17 16.51
C ALA A 150 -20.05 -2.39 15.70
N LYS A 151 -18.99 -1.64 16.00
CA LYS A 151 -17.67 -1.83 15.38
C LYS A 151 -17.07 -3.18 15.77
N LYS A 152 -17.15 -3.56 17.04
CA LYS A 152 -16.65 -4.83 17.54
C LYS A 152 -17.42 -6.01 16.93
N GLU A 153 -18.75 -5.92 16.88
CA GLU A 153 -19.60 -6.93 16.22
C GLU A 153 -19.26 -7.07 14.73
N ALA A 154 -19.04 -5.96 14.03
CA ALA A 154 -18.60 -5.99 12.65
C ALA A 154 -17.22 -6.64 12.51
N GLU A 155 -16.24 -6.29 13.35
CA GLU A 155 -14.91 -6.90 13.38
C GLU A 155 -14.97 -8.41 13.67
N ASP A 156 -15.79 -8.84 14.63
CA ASP A 156 -15.96 -10.24 14.98
C ASP A 156 -16.65 -11.01 13.85
N SER A 157 -17.68 -10.43 13.21
CA SER A 157 -18.31 -11.00 12.02
C SER A 157 -17.34 -11.13 10.84
N TRP A 158 -16.48 -10.14 10.63
CA TRP A 158 -15.44 -10.18 9.61
C TRP A 158 -14.39 -11.25 9.91
N LYS A 159 -13.93 -11.37 11.15
CA LYS A 159 -13.00 -12.43 11.57
C LYS A 159 -13.60 -13.82 11.38
N GLU A 160 -14.89 -14.00 11.68
CA GLU A 160 -15.59 -15.27 11.47
C GLU A 160 -15.64 -15.63 9.97
N LYS A 161 -15.97 -14.65 9.11
CA LYS A 161 -15.93 -14.84 7.65
C LYS A 161 -14.53 -15.15 7.14
N GLU A 162 -13.52 -14.45 7.64
CA GLU A 162 -12.12 -14.68 7.27
C GLU A 162 -11.67 -16.09 7.66
N LYS A 163 -11.97 -16.55 8.89
CA LYS A 163 -11.69 -17.91 9.33
C LYS A 163 -12.41 -18.95 8.46
N ASN A 164 -13.68 -18.72 8.12
CA ASN A 164 -14.43 -19.63 7.24
C ASN A 164 -13.80 -19.70 5.84
N LEU A 165 -13.36 -18.57 5.28
CA LEU A 165 -12.66 -18.54 4.00
C LEU A 165 -11.29 -19.23 4.08
N GLN A 166 -10.55 -19.05 5.18
CA GLN A 166 -9.30 -19.76 5.40
C GLN A 166 -9.51 -21.28 5.45
N LEU A 167 -10.49 -21.75 6.21
CA LEU A 167 -10.86 -23.16 6.27
C LEU A 167 -11.30 -23.70 4.91
N GLN A 168 -12.03 -22.91 4.12
CA GLN A 168 -12.42 -23.30 2.77
C GLN A 168 -11.21 -23.42 1.84
N ASN A 169 -10.27 -22.48 1.91
CA ASN A 169 -9.03 -22.53 1.14
C ASN A 169 -8.16 -23.73 1.53
N GLU A 170 -8.04 -24.04 2.82
CA GLU A 170 -7.33 -25.23 3.29
C GLU A 170 -7.98 -26.51 2.75
N ARG A 171 -9.31 -26.63 2.79
CA ARG A 171 -10.02 -27.77 2.19
C ARG A 171 -9.76 -27.91 0.69
N LEU A 172 -9.87 -26.80 -0.05
CA LEU A 172 -9.63 -26.79 -1.49
C LEU A 172 -8.17 -27.14 -1.84
N LEU A 173 -7.21 -26.75 -0.99
CA LEU A 173 -5.81 -27.11 -1.16
C LEU A 173 -5.57 -28.60 -0.94
N LEU A 174 -6.22 -29.19 0.08
CA LEU A 174 -6.15 -30.64 0.33
C LEU A 174 -6.79 -31.43 -0.80
N GLU A 175 -8.01 -31.06 -1.24
CA GLU A 175 -8.70 -31.70 -2.36
C GLU A 175 -7.88 -31.64 -3.65
N LYS A 176 -7.27 -30.48 -3.94
CA LYS A 176 -6.36 -30.33 -5.08
C LYS A 176 -5.15 -31.28 -4.97
N GLN A 177 -4.60 -31.47 -3.77
CA GLN A 177 -3.46 -32.37 -3.57
C GLN A 177 -3.87 -33.83 -3.78
N GLU A 178 -5.00 -34.26 -3.23
CA GLU A 178 -5.55 -35.61 -3.41
C GLU A 178 -5.78 -35.91 -4.90
N LEU A 179 -6.42 -34.98 -5.63
CA LEU A 179 -6.64 -35.13 -7.07
C LEU A 179 -5.33 -35.20 -7.87
N LEU A 180 -4.28 -34.49 -7.45
CA LEU A 180 -2.97 -34.60 -8.08
C LEU A 180 -2.32 -35.95 -7.84
N GLU A 181 -2.47 -36.52 -6.64
CA GLU A 181 -1.98 -37.85 -6.29
C GLU A 181 -2.75 -38.94 -7.05
N GLU A 182 -4.08 -38.85 -7.09
CA GLU A 182 -4.92 -39.77 -7.87
C GLU A 182 -4.56 -39.75 -9.36
N ASN A 183 -4.40 -38.55 -9.95
CA ASN A 183 -3.97 -38.41 -11.34
C ASN A 183 -2.58 -39.03 -11.61
N ARG A 184 -1.66 -39.00 -10.64
CA ARG A 184 -0.36 -39.67 -10.77
C ARG A 184 -0.52 -41.18 -10.77
N CYS A 185 -1.33 -41.73 -9.85
CA CYS A 185 -1.61 -43.16 -9.78
C CYS A 185 -2.26 -43.67 -11.08
N LEU A 186 -3.28 -42.98 -11.58
CA LEU A 186 -3.96 -43.33 -12.83
C LEU A 186 -3.02 -43.29 -14.04
N LYS A 187 -2.08 -42.34 -14.10
CA LYS A 187 -1.05 -42.32 -15.15
C LYS A 187 -0.16 -43.56 -15.11
N LEU A 188 0.34 -43.93 -13.92
CA LEU A 188 1.18 -45.12 -13.74
C LEU A 188 0.42 -46.41 -14.10
N GLU A 189 -0.86 -46.51 -13.73
CA GLU A 189 -1.69 -47.66 -14.07
C GLU A 189 -1.93 -47.77 -15.58
N LYS A 190 -2.16 -46.63 -16.25
CA LYS A 190 -2.29 -46.57 -17.70
C LYS A 190 -1.00 -46.98 -18.41
N GLU A 191 0.16 -46.54 -17.92
CA GLU A 191 1.47 -46.94 -18.45
C GLU A 191 1.72 -48.44 -18.30
N LYS A 192 1.38 -49.03 -17.14
CA LYS A 192 1.47 -50.48 -16.92
C LYS A 192 0.58 -51.27 -17.88
N SER A 193 -0.68 -50.86 -18.00
CA SER A 193 -1.66 -51.50 -18.88
C SER A 193 -1.21 -51.43 -20.34
N LEU A 194 -0.58 -50.32 -20.74
CA LEU A 194 0.00 -50.16 -22.07
C LEU A 194 1.17 -51.14 -22.29
N GLY A 195 2.09 -51.24 -21.32
CA GLY A 195 3.20 -52.20 -21.37
C GLY A 195 2.73 -53.65 -21.49
N GLU A 196 1.70 -54.05 -20.75
CA GLU A 196 1.13 -55.40 -20.86
C GLU A 196 0.51 -55.69 -22.24
N LEU A 197 -0.04 -54.66 -22.90
CA LEU A 197 -0.56 -54.79 -24.27
C LEU A 197 0.58 -54.91 -25.28
N ASP A 198 1.65 -54.14 -25.11
CA ASP A 198 2.85 -54.22 -25.94
C ASP A 198 3.47 -55.63 -25.83
N ASP A 199 3.64 -56.15 -24.61
CA ASP A 199 4.14 -57.51 -24.37
C ASP A 199 3.26 -58.60 -25.02
N LYS A 200 1.93 -58.45 -24.94
CA LYS A 200 0.97 -59.36 -25.62
C LYS A 200 1.08 -59.26 -27.12
N THR A 201 1.24 -58.04 -27.65
CA THR A 201 1.38 -57.79 -29.09
C THR A 201 2.66 -58.44 -29.60
N ASP A 202 3.78 -58.25 -28.91
CA ASP A 202 5.05 -58.89 -29.25
C ASP A 202 4.97 -60.41 -29.22
N SER A 203 4.27 -60.99 -28.23
CA SER A 203 4.03 -62.43 -28.15
C SER A 203 3.21 -62.95 -29.34
N LEU A 204 2.18 -62.21 -29.75
CA LEU A 204 1.35 -62.57 -30.91
C LEU A 204 2.14 -62.47 -32.21
N VAL A 205 2.91 -61.40 -32.41
CA VAL A 205 3.79 -61.21 -33.57
C VAL A 205 4.81 -62.34 -33.67
N LEU A 206 5.37 -62.78 -32.53
CA LEU A 206 6.31 -63.90 -32.51
C LEU A 206 5.64 -65.22 -32.91
N LYS A 207 4.42 -65.49 -32.41
CA LYS A 207 3.63 -66.66 -32.80
C LYS A 207 3.26 -66.62 -34.28
N GLU A 208 2.88 -65.46 -34.80
CA GLU A 208 2.56 -65.25 -36.21
C GLU A 208 3.79 -65.55 -37.09
N ARG A 209 4.98 -65.08 -36.72
CA ARG A 209 6.23 -65.44 -37.41
C ARG A 209 6.50 -66.94 -37.40
N ILE A 210 6.31 -67.61 -36.27
CA ILE A 210 6.51 -69.07 -36.16
C ILE A 210 5.53 -69.81 -37.05
N LEU A 211 4.25 -69.43 -37.03
CA LEU A 211 3.23 -70.02 -37.89
C LEU A 211 3.52 -69.77 -39.36
N GLN A 212 3.99 -68.57 -39.73
CA GLN A 212 4.38 -68.24 -41.10
C GLN A 212 5.50 -69.16 -41.59
N VAL A 213 6.56 -69.35 -40.79
CA VAL A 213 7.64 -70.29 -41.14
C VAL A 213 7.08 -71.71 -41.34
N ARG A 214 6.15 -72.14 -40.50
CA ARG A 214 5.53 -73.47 -40.65
C ARG A 214 4.66 -73.60 -41.90
N ILE A 215 3.94 -72.55 -42.27
CA ILE A 215 3.19 -72.50 -43.53
C ILE A 215 4.16 -72.63 -44.71
N ASP A 216 5.24 -71.86 -44.73
CA ASP A 216 6.25 -71.90 -45.78
C ASP A 216 6.88 -73.30 -45.91
N GLU A 217 7.17 -73.97 -44.79
CA GLU A 217 7.64 -75.37 -44.76
C GLU A 217 6.62 -76.34 -45.38
N LEU A 218 5.35 -76.25 -44.97
CA LEU A 218 4.29 -77.10 -45.48
C LEU A 218 4.06 -76.86 -46.98
N GLU A 219 4.11 -75.61 -47.44
CA GLU A 219 4.04 -75.28 -48.85
C GLU A 219 5.20 -75.90 -49.65
N GLN A 220 6.42 -75.87 -49.11
CA GLN A 220 7.56 -76.55 -49.73
C GLN A 220 7.36 -78.07 -49.79
N GLU A 221 6.81 -78.67 -48.73
CA GLU A 221 6.53 -80.11 -48.68
C GLU A 221 5.45 -80.51 -49.70
N VAL A 222 4.36 -79.73 -49.78
CA VAL A 222 3.30 -79.91 -50.79
C VAL A 222 3.88 -79.75 -52.20
N ARG A 223 4.71 -78.74 -52.45
CA ARG A 223 5.39 -78.57 -53.74
C ARG A 223 6.27 -79.78 -54.11
N LYS A 224 6.99 -80.35 -53.14
CA LYS A 224 7.80 -81.57 -53.37
C LYS A 224 6.91 -82.76 -53.71
N LYS A 225 5.88 -83.03 -52.92
CA LYS A 225 4.93 -84.13 -53.16
C LYS A 225 4.20 -83.99 -54.50
N SER A 226 3.83 -82.77 -54.89
CA SER A 226 3.24 -82.52 -56.22
C SER A 226 4.17 -82.96 -57.34
N LYS A 227 5.46 -82.59 -57.25
CA LYS A 227 6.47 -83.03 -58.24
C LYS A 227 6.61 -84.55 -58.28
N GLU A 228 6.66 -85.21 -57.11
CA GLU A 228 6.71 -86.68 -57.03
C GLU A 228 5.47 -87.33 -57.66
N VAL A 229 4.28 -86.74 -57.48
CA VAL A 229 3.03 -87.19 -58.11
C VAL A 229 3.06 -86.99 -59.62
N ASP A 230 3.53 -85.83 -60.10
CA ASP A 230 3.69 -85.55 -61.52
C ASP A 230 4.67 -86.53 -62.17
N GLU A 231 5.83 -86.78 -61.54
CA GLU A 231 6.80 -87.80 -61.94
C GLU A 231 6.18 -89.21 -61.95
N GLY A 232 5.41 -89.55 -60.92
CA GLY A 232 4.67 -90.81 -60.84
C GLY A 232 3.64 -90.97 -61.97
N MET A 233 2.90 -89.90 -62.29
CA MET A 233 1.98 -89.87 -63.41
C MET A 233 2.70 -90.00 -64.76
N GLU A 234 3.86 -89.36 -64.95
CA GLU A 234 4.68 -89.54 -66.15
C GLU A 234 5.17 -90.98 -66.30
N LEU A 235 5.62 -91.61 -65.22
CA LEU A 235 6.03 -93.02 -65.23
C LEU A 235 4.85 -93.93 -65.57
N HIS A 236 3.67 -93.67 -65.00
CA HIS A 236 2.44 -94.39 -65.32
C HIS A 236 2.07 -94.25 -66.80
N ASN A 237 2.12 -93.03 -67.34
CA ASN A 237 1.87 -92.76 -68.76
C ASN A 237 2.90 -93.46 -69.67
N ARG A 238 4.20 -93.48 -69.28
CA ARG A 238 5.25 -94.23 -69.97
C ARG A 238 4.98 -95.74 -69.97
N LEU A 239 4.56 -96.30 -68.83
CA LEU A 239 4.18 -97.71 -68.71
C LEU A 239 2.95 -98.06 -69.57
N LEU A 240 1.93 -97.20 -69.59
CA LEU A 240 0.78 -97.32 -70.49
C LEU A 240 1.19 -97.28 -71.97
N HIS A 241 2.10 -96.38 -72.35
CA HIS A 241 2.65 -96.31 -73.70
C HIS A 241 3.45 -97.58 -74.05
N TRP A 242 4.22 -98.13 -73.11
CA TRP A 242 4.99 -99.35 -73.29
C TRP A 242 4.08 -100.58 -73.41
N SER A 243 3.02 -100.66 -72.60
CA SER A 243 1.99 -101.69 -72.69
C SER A 243 1.22 -101.62 -74.02
N LYS A 244 0.87 -100.42 -74.50
CA LYS A 244 0.25 -100.23 -75.83
C LYS A 244 1.21 -100.56 -76.98
N ARG A 245 2.53 -100.34 -76.82
CA ARG A 245 3.55 -100.71 -77.83
C ARG A 245 3.79 -102.22 -77.93
N ASN A 246 3.59 -102.96 -76.84
CA ASN A 246 3.75 -104.42 -76.78
C ASN A 246 2.44 -105.19 -77.08
N GLN A 247 1.42 -104.51 -77.61
CA GLN A 247 0.15 -105.11 -78.05
C GLN A 247 -0.06 -105.10 -79.59
N LEU A 248 1.00 -104.88 -80.37
CA LEU A 248 1.08 -105.13 -81.82
C LEU A 248 2.29 -106.03 -82.10
#